data_AF-A0A7V1HV43-F1
#
_entry.id   AF-A0A7V1HV43-F1
#
_cell.length_a   1.000
_cell.length_b   1.000
_cell.length_c   1.000
_cell.angle_alpha   90.00
_cell.angle_beta   90.00
_cell.angle_gamma   90.00
#
_symmetry.space_group_name_H-M   'P 1'
#
loop_
_entity.id
_entity.type
_entity.pdbx_description
1 polymer ?
#
loop_
_entity_poly.entity_id
_entity_poly.type
_entity_poly.pdbx_seq_one_letter_code
_entity_poly.pdbx_strand_id
1 'polypeptide(L)'
;MLIALFILIFGIILLIFGGELLVRGAVSLADRLGISPLMIGLTIVAFGTSAPELALNSIAAFRGQTDLCFGNIVGSNIANIGLILGITALIKPLAVHSQVIKRELPMMILTTIVVCFMSLSWPLLFHGDATVHTFWHGAISRADGIIMLLGFTGFFFYQLHINKHGSKYEIKSDVAIEGLIEEAEQGRVGSLPLAIFMFLIGLGLLILGGDLAGRGAAKVAARLGMGEDLIGLTIVAVATSLPELATSFAALRRNQTDIAVGNIVGSNLFNLLIVLGATATIRKVPIPIPIGGMSLLIMLILALILWPMASLRNRRICRFEGVILLLIYFFYMGWSVWQHLSAAE
;
A
#
# COMPACT_ATOMS: atom_id res chain seq x y z
N MET A 1 -11.08 -15.98 21.53
CA MET A 1 -10.26 -14.79 21.25
C MET A 1 -8.80 -15.16 20.97
N LEU A 2 -8.08 -15.72 21.96
CA LEU A 2 -6.64 -16.03 21.83
C LEU A 2 -6.25 -16.81 20.55
N ILE A 3 -7.00 -17.86 20.21
CA ILE A 3 -6.75 -18.64 18.99
C ILE A 3 -6.91 -17.79 17.72
N ALA A 4 -7.90 -16.90 17.66
CA ALA A 4 -8.11 -16.03 16.51
C ALA A 4 -6.97 -15.03 16.35
N LEU A 5 -6.54 -14.43 17.46
CA LEU A 5 -5.41 -13.51 17.49
C LEU A 5 -4.10 -14.22 17.10
N PHE A 6 -3.87 -15.43 17.59
CA PHE A 6 -2.71 -16.24 17.22
C PHE A 6 -2.70 -16.52 15.71
N ILE A 7 -3.83 -16.96 15.13
CA ILE A 7 -3.94 -17.23 13.70
C ILE A 7 -3.65 -15.95 12.89
N LEU A 8 -4.20 -14.81 13.31
CA LEU A 8 -3.98 -13.52 12.65
C LEU A 8 -2.51 -13.11 12.68
N ILE A 9 -1.91 -13.06 13.88
CA ILE A 9 -0.52 -12.65 14.09
C ILE A 9 0.43 -13.61 13.36
N PHE A 10 0.20 -14.91 13.47
CA PHE A 10 1.02 -15.90 12.77
C PHE A 10 0.90 -15.75 11.25
N GLY A 11 -0.30 -15.54 10.72
CA GLY A 11 -0.50 -15.27 9.28
C GLY A 11 0.26 -14.02 8.81
N ILE A 12 0.20 -12.92 9.57
CA ILE A 12 0.95 -11.69 9.31
C ILE A 12 2.46 -11.95 9.29
N ILE A 13 2.96 -12.70 10.29
CA ILE A 13 4.38 -13.06 10.35
C ILE A 13 4.80 -13.82 9.09
N LEU A 14 4.00 -14.80 8.65
CA LEU A 14 4.27 -15.52 7.41
C LEU A 14 4.24 -14.62 6.17
N LEU A 15 3.34 -13.64 6.11
CA LEU A 15 3.29 -12.67 5.02
C LEU A 15 4.58 -11.83 4.95
N ILE A 16 5.03 -11.29 6.08
CA ILE A 16 6.24 -10.45 6.14
C ILE A 16 7.47 -11.26 5.75
N PHE A 17 7.68 -12.44 6.35
CA PHE A 17 8.82 -13.29 6.01
C PHE A 17 8.72 -13.88 4.59
N GLY A 18 7.50 -14.20 4.15
CA GLY A 18 7.24 -14.68 2.79
C GLY A 18 7.59 -13.65 1.73
N GLY A 19 7.21 -12.39 1.95
CA GLY A 19 7.58 -11.25 1.10
C GLY A 19 9.10 -11.10 1.01
N GLU A 20 9.80 -11.07 2.14
CA GLU A 20 11.26 -10.94 2.18
C GLU A 20 11.97 -12.07 1.42
N LEU A 21 11.56 -13.33 1.63
CA LEU A 21 12.14 -14.48 0.93
C LEU A 21 11.83 -14.44 -0.57
N LEU A 22 10.59 -14.07 -0.95
CA LEU A 22 10.18 -13.93 -2.34
C LEU A 22 11.06 -12.90 -3.05
N VAL A 23 11.25 -11.71 -2.46
CA VAL A 23 12.04 -10.62 -3.03
C VAL A 23 13.48 -11.04 -3.22
N ARG A 24 14.14 -11.58 -2.19
CA ARG A 24 15.53 -12.06 -2.30
C ARG A 24 15.71 -13.14 -3.36
N GLY A 25 14.78 -14.09 -3.42
CA GLY A 25 14.75 -15.13 -4.46
C GLY A 25 14.60 -14.52 -5.85
N ALA A 26 13.63 -13.63 -6.04
CA ALA A 26 13.34 -12.97 -7.31
C ALA A 26 14.50 -12.09 -7.80
N VAL A 27 15.09 -11.28 -6.91
CA VAL A 27 16.29 -10.46 -7.16
C VAL A 27 17.44 -11.34 -7.68
N SER A 28 17.70 -12.45 -6.99
CA SER A 28 18.81 -13.36 -7.34
C SER A 28 18.57 -14.13 -8.64
N LEU A 29 17.31 -14.44 -8.95
CA LEU A 29 16.95 -15.05 -10.23
C LEU A 29 17.09 -14.05 -11.39
N ALA A 30 16.63 -12.82 -11.20
CA ALA A 30 16.70 -11.77 -12.20
C ALA A 30 18.15 -11.39 -12.54
N ASP A 31 19.03 -11.28 -11.54
CA ASP A 31 20.45 -11.01 -11.71
C ASP A 31 21.14 -12.07 -12.59
N ARG A 32 20.82 -13.35 -12.37
CA ARG A 32 21.35 -14.47 -13.17
C ARG A 32 20.81 -14.50 -14.60
N LEU A 33 19.65 -13.91 -14.84
CA LEU A 33 19.11 -13.70 -16.18
C LEU A 33 19.73 -12.48 -16.89
N GLY A 34 20.71 -11.82 -16.26
CA GLY A 34 21.39 -10.65 -16.82
C GLY A 34 20.58 -9.36 -16.73
N ILE A 35 19.54 -9.32 -15.90
CA ILE A 35 18.75 -8.10 -15.66
C ILE A 35 19.60 -7.14 -14.82
N SER A 36 19.68 -5.87 -15.24
CA SER A 36 20.54 -4.90 -14.55
C SER A 36 20.03 -4.61 -13.13
N PRO A 37 20.94 -4.30 -12.17
CA PRO A 37 20.56 -3.98 -10.78
C PRO A 37 19.56 -2.85 -10.67
N LEU A 38 19.68 -1.85 -11.57
CA LEU A 38 18.73 -0.75 -11.70
C LEU A 38 17.32 -1.23 -12.02
N MET A 39 17.17 -2.13 -13.01
CA MET A 39 15.86 -2.66 -13.38
C MET A 39 15.28 -3.54 -12.27
N ILE A 40 16.12 -4.32 -11.57
CA ILE A 40 15.70 -5.11 -10.42
C ILE A 40 15.17 -4.21 -9.30
N GLY A 41 15.91 -3.14 -8.95
CA GLY A 41 15.51 -2.17 -7.94
C GLY A 41 14.19 -1.46 -8.28
N LEU A 42 14.07 -0.97 -9.51
CA LEU A 42 12.87 -0.26 -9.99
C LEU A 42 11.64 -1.16 -10.21
N THR A 43 11.79 -2.48 -10.11
CA THR A 43 10.69 -3.44 -10.36
C THR A 43 10.50 -4.39 -9.18
N ILE A 44 11.36 -5.40 -9.07
CA ILE A 44 11.22 -6.49 -8.10
C ILE A 44 11.29 -5.97 -6.67
N VAL A 45 12.24 -5.09 -6.36
CA VAL A 45 12.38 -4.53 -5.00
C VAL A 45 11.23 -3.58 -4.71
N ALA A 46 10.98 -2.62 -5.61
CA ALA A 46 9.91 -1.63 -5.46
C ALA A 46 8.50 -2.23 -5.30
N PHE A 47 8.20 -3.36 -5.96
CA PHE A 47 6.92 -4.08 -5.80
C PHE A 47 6.95 -5.13 -4.70
N GLY A 48 8.16 -5.53 -4.30
CA GLY A 48 8.40 -6.59 -3.36
C GLY A 48 7.92 -6.29 -1.94
N THR A 49 8.07 -5.04 -1.50
CA THR A 49 7.61 -4.57 -0.20
C THR A 49 6.11 -4.68 -0.02
N SER A 50 5.34 -4.53 -1.11
CA SER A 50 3.88 -4.64 -1.13
C SER A 50 3.37 -6.03 -1.55
N ALA A 51 4.26 -7.03 -1.62
CA ALA A 51 3.87 -8.43 -1.82
C ALA A 51 2.94 -8.98 -0.71
N PRO A 52 3.16 -8.65 0.59
CA PRO A 52 2.25 -9.01 1.68
C PRO A 52 0.81 -8.52 1.44
N GLU A 53 0.63 -7.25 1.07
CA GLU A 53 -0.66 -6.63 0.75
C GLU A 53 -1.31 -7.33 -0.44
N LEU A 54 -0.57 -7.54 -1.53
CA LEU A 54 -1.10 -8.18 -2.72
C LEU A 54 -1.56 -9.62 -2.41
N ALA A 55 -0.75 -10.38 -1.67
CA ALA A 55 -1.06 -11.76 -1.31
C ALA A 55 -2.29 -11.84 -0.39
N LEU A 56 -2.31 -11.05 0.68
CA LEU A 56 -3.45 -11.01 1.60
C LEU A 56 -4.75 -10.67 0.87
N ASN A 57 -4.78 -9.56 0.14
CA ASN A 57 -6.01 -9.06 -0.49
C ASN A 57 -6.47 -9.97 -1.63
N SER A 58 -5.56 -10.54 -2.41
CA SER A 58 -5.94 -11.50 -3.46
C SER A 58 -6.58 -12.75 -2.85
N ILE A 59 -5.96 -13.33 -1.81
CA ILE A 59 -6.48 -14.54 -1.14
C ILE A 59 -7.80 -14.25 -0.42
N ALA A 60 -7.92 -13.11 0.25
CA ALA A 60 -9.16 -12.67 0.91
C ALA A 60 -10.29 -12.44 -0.12
N ALA A 61 -10.00 -11.83 -1.28
CA ALA A 61 -10.97 -11.66 -2.36
C ALA A 61 -11.47 -13.00 -2.92
N PHE A 62 -10.57 -13.98 -3.14
CA PHE A 62 -10.96 -15.34 -3.54
C PHE A 62 -11.87 -16.02 -2.51
N ARG A 63 -11.71 -15.67 -1.22
CA ARG A 63 -12.55 -16.18 -0.13
C ARG A 63 -13.83 -15.38 0.10
N GLY A 64 -14.02 -14.28 -0.61
CA GLY A 64 -15.17 -13.41 -0.44
C GLY A 64 -15.11 -12.46 0.75
N GLN A 65 -13.94 -12.27 1.36
CA GLN A 65 -13.70 -11.34 2.47
C GLN A 65 -13.41 -9.93 1.92
N THR A 66 -14.31 -9.38 1.11
CA THR A 66 -14.07 -8.11 0.40
C THR A 66 -14.09 -6.89 1.30
N ASP A 67 -14.80 -6.95 2.43
CA ASP A 67 -14.82 -5.89 3.44
C ASP A 67 -13.46 -5.77 4.13
N LEU A 68 -12.85 -6.91 4.47
CA LEU A 68 -11.45 -6.98 4.93
C LEU A 68 -10.50 -6.38 3.90
N CYS A 69 -10.70 -6.69 2.62
CA CYS A 69 -9.84 -6.19 1.55
C CYS A 69 -9.91 -4.66 1.44
N PHE A 70 -11.14 -4.12 1.44
CA PHE A 70 -11.34 -2.67 1.45
C PHE A 70 -10.63 -2.02 2.64
N GLY A 71 -10.87 -2.57 3.85
CA GLY A 71 -10.27 -2.09 5.08
C GLY A 71 -8.74 -2.09 5.02
N ASN A 72 -8.13 -3.20 4.62
CA ASN A 72 -6.68 -3.30 4.52
C ASN A 72 -6.11 -2.31 3.49
N ILE A 73 -6.65 -2.27 2.27
CA ILE A 73 -6.11 -1.42 1.20
C ILE A 73 -6.19 0.06 1.56
N VAL A 74 -7.37 0.54 1.97
CA VAL A 74 -7.57 1.95 2.33
C VAL A 74 -6.81 2.28 3.62
N GLY A 75 -6.84 1.37 4.59
CA GLY A 75 -6.10 1.48 5.85
C GLY A 75 -4.60 1.59 5.64
N SER A 76 -4.01 0.78 4.75
CA SER A 76 -2.58 0.83 4.44
C SER A 76 -2.19 2.15 3.79
N ASN A 77 -3.01 2.68 2.88
CA ASN A 77 -2.78 4.01 2.30
C ASN A 77 -2.81 5.13 3.36
N ILE A 78 -3.78 5.06 4.29
CA ILE A 78 -3.91 6.00 5.42
C ILE A 78 -2.76 5.84 6.40
N ALA A 79 -2.34 4.61 6.74
CA ALA A 79 -1.23 4.33 7.64
C ALA A 79 0.10 4.77 7.03
N ASN A 80 0.33 4.53 5.75
CA ASN A 80 1.55 4.95 5.05
C ASN A 80 1.77 6.46 5.14
N ILE A 81 0.74 7.28 4.87
CA ILE A 81 0.88 8.75 4.95
C ILE A 81 0.72 9.26 6.38
N GLY A 82 -0.29 8.79 7.12
CA GLY A 82 -0.61 9.32 8.45
C GLY A 82 0.36 8.85 9.54
N LEU A 83 0.67 7.56 9.55
CA LEU A 83 1.46 6.91 10.60
C LEU A 83 2.94 6.81 10.23
N ILE A 84 3.27 6.15 9.12
CA ILE A 84 4.66 5.84 8.74
C ILE A 84 5.42 7.13 8.39
N LEU A 85 4.88 7.93 7.48
CA LEU A 85 5.47 9.22 7.12
C LEU A 85 5.50 10.18 8.33
N GLY A 86 4.44 10.16 9.15
CA GLY A 86 4.35 10.95 10.37
C GLY A 86 5.48 10.64 11.37
N ILE A 87 5.68 9.36 11.70
CA ILE A 87 6.75 8.92 12.61
C ILE A 87 8.14 9.22 12.02
N THR A 88 8.33 8.95 10.73
CA THR A 88 9.64 9.17 10.09
C THR A 88 10.01 10.66 10.04
N ALA A 89 9.05 11.55 9.76
CA ALA A 89 9.24 12.99 9.80
C ALA A 89 9.52 13.54 11.20
N LEU A 90 8.97 12.93 12.26
CA LEU A 90 9.29 13.28 13.65
C LEU A 90 10.76 13.00 13.99
N ILE A 91 11.26 11.85 13.56
CA ILE A 91 12.65 11.44 13.81
C ILE A 91 13.59 12.41 13.10
N LYS A 92 13.39 12.62 11.79
CA LYS A 92 14.24 13.47 10.96
C LYS A 92 13.41 14.18 9.89
N PRO A 93 13.61 15.49 9.65
CA PRO A 93 13.01 16.17 8.51
C PRO A 93 13.35 15.47 7.20
N LEU A 94 12.34 15.23 6.37
CA LEU A 94 12.46 14.42 5.16
C LEU A 94 12.62 15.31 3.94
N ALA A 95 13.79 15.28 3.29
CA ALA A 95 13.93 15.88 1.98
C ALA A 95 13.14 15.08 0.94
N VAL A 96 12.48 15.77 0.01
CA VAL A 96 11.66 15.15 -1.04
C VAL A 96 12.27 15.44 -2.40
N HIS A 97 12.54 14.39 -3.18
CA HIS A 97 13.12 14.53 -4.50
C HIS A 97 12.14 15.22 -5.47
N SER A 98 12.67 15.99 -6.43
CA SER A 98 11.82 16.75 -7.36
C SER A 98 10.97 15.84 -8.24
N GLN A 99 11.43 14.62 -8.52
CA GLN A 99 10.66 13.63 -9.27
C GLN A 99 9.40 13.21 -8.51
N VAL A 100 9.53 12.92 -7.21
CA VAL A 100 8.39 12.54 -6.35
C VAL A 100 7.34 13.66 -6.35
N ILE A 101 7.77 14.91 -6.21
CA ILE A 101 6.85 16.08 -6.19
C ILE A 101 6.13 16.30 -7.52
N LYS A 102 6.84 16.18 -8.64
CA LYS A 102 6.29 16.56 -9.95
C LYS A 102 5.58 15.43 -10.68
N ARG A 103 5.84 14.17 -10.31
CA ARG A 103 5.33 12.99 -11.02
C ARG A 103 4.56 12.07 -10.09
N GLU A 104 5.18 11.57 -9.03
CA GLU A 104 4.59 10.50 -8.22
C GLU A 104 3.47 11.00 -7.31
N LEU A 105 3.63 12.15 -6.64
CA LEU A 105 2.59 12.76 -5.81
C LEU A 105 1.35 13.15 -6.62
N PRO A 106 1.47 13.87 -7.76
CA PRO A 106 0.32 14.17 -8.61
C PRO A 106 -0.39 12.92 -9.12
N MET A 107 0.37 11.87 -9.50
CA MET A 107 -0.21 10.59 -9.90
C MET A 107 -0.94 9.90 -8.75
N MET A 108 -0.36 9.88 -7.55
CA MET A 108 -0.99 9.31 -6.36
C MET A 108 -2.30 10.02 -6.02
N ILE A 109 -2.31 11.36 -6.09
CA ILE A 109 -3.52 12.18 -5.88
C ILE A 109 -4.56 11.87 -6.96
N LEU A 110 -4.17 11.86 -8.24
CA LEU A 110 -5.06 11.56 -9.35
C LEU A 110 -5.68 10.17 -9.19
N THR A 111 -4.86 9.15 -8.89
CA THR A 111 -5.33 7.79 -8.63
C THR A 111 -6.29 7.75 -7.44
N THR A 112 -5.97 8.46 -6.35
CA THR A 112 -6.85 8.56 -5.18
C THR A 112 -8.21 9.18 -5.53
N ILE A 113 -8.21 10.26 -6.32
CA ILE A 113 -9.43 10.91 -6.81
C ILE A 113 -10.24 9.96 -7.70
N VAL A 114 -9.58 9.25 -8.62
CA VAL A 114 -10.21 8.26 -9.51
C VAL A 114 -10.83 7.13 -8.70
N VAL A 115 -10.14 6.60 -7.69
CA VAL A 115 -10.67 5.56 -6.80
C VAL A 115 -11.86 6.07 -6.01
N CYS A 116 -11.77 7.28 -5.43
CA CYS A 116 -12.91 7.90 -4.74
C CYS A 116 -14.11 8.07 -5.68
N PHE A 117 -13.89 8.48 -6.93
CA PHE A 117 -14.94 8.62 -7.94
C PHE A 117 -15.56 7.28 -8.35
N MET A 118 -14.73 6.25 -8.62
CA MET A 118 -15.17 4.88 -8.91
C MET A 118 -15.94 4.26 -7.75
N SER A 119 -15.62 4.68 -6.53
CA SER A 119 -16.30 4.25 -5.31
C SER A 119 -17.65 4.93 -5.10
N LEU A 120 -18.00 5.97 -5.87
CA LEU A 120 -19.34 6.56 -5.83
C LEU A 120 -20.32 5.64 -6.57
N SER A 121 -21.57 5.62 -6.11
CA SER A 121 -22.61 4.78 -6.70
C SER A 121 -22.91 5.18 -8.16
N TRP A 122 -22.34 4.46 -9.14
CA TRP A 122 -22.64 4.62 -10.58
C TRP A 122 -24.14 4.55 -10.94
N PRO A 123 -25.01 3.76 -10.24
CA PRO A 123 -26.45 3.74 -10.54
C PRO A 123 -27.15 5.10 -10.40
N LEU A 124 -26.67 5.99 -9.52
CA LEU A 124 -27.26 7.33 -9.32
C LEU A 124 -27.05 8.28 -10.51
N LEU A 125 -26.07 8.03 -11.39
CA LEU A 125 -25.76 8.89 -12.54
C LEU A 125 -26.44 8.44 -13.85
N PHE A 126 -26.82 7.15 -13.98
CA PHE A 126 -27.29 6.59 -15.26
C PHE A 126 -28.58 5.77 -15.17
N HIS A 127 -28.99 5.30 -14.00
CA HIS A 127 -30.26 4.60 -13.82
C HIS A 127 -31.14 5.43 -12.89
N GLY A 128 -32.13 6.11 -13.48
CA GLY A 128 -33.06 7.02 -12.79
C GLY A 128 -34.05 6.33 -11.85
N ASP A 129 -33.62 5.33 -11.08
CA ASP A 129 -34.40 4.79 -9.98
C ASP A 129 -33.96 5.48 -8.68
N ALA A 130 -34.60 6.62 -8.44
CA ALA A 130 -34.35 7.52 -7.30
C ALA A 130 -34.90 6.97 -5.97
N THR A 131 -34.91 5.65 -5.78
CA THR A 131 -35.44 5.00 -4.57
C THR A 131 -34.34 4.58 -3.58
N VAL A 132 -33.06 4.67 -3.94
CA VAL A 132 -31.94 4.45 -3.00
C VAL A 132 -31.32 5.78 -2.57
N HIS A 133 -31.91 6.39 -1.53
CA HIS A 133 -31.51 7.68 -0.94
C HIS A 133 -30.18 7.65 -0.14
N THR A 134 -29.19 6.84 -0.52
CA THR A 134 -27.91 6.80 0.22
C THR A 134 -26.74 6.86 -0.73
N PHE A 135 -26.07 8.03 -0.72
CA PHE A 135 -24.83 8.33 -1.44
C PHE A 135 -23.71 7.27 -1.28
N TRP A 136 -23.81 6.40 -0.26
CA TRP A 136 -22.76 5.50 0.21
C TRP A 136 -22.90 4.02 -0.18
N HIS A 137 -23.85 3.63 -1.06
CA HIS A 137 -23.96 2.25 -1.58
C HIS A 137 -23.06 1.96 -2.79
N GLY A 138 -21.87 2.56 -2.77
CA GLY A 138 -20.89 2.42 -3.84
C GLY A 138 -20.13 1.10 -3.78
N ALA A 139 -19.45 0.77 -4.87
CA ALA A 139 -18.57 -0.38 -4.92
C ALA A 139 -17.62 -0.27 -6.11
N ILE A 140 -16.40 -0.76 -5.91
CA ILE A 140 -15.41 -0.85 -6.98
C ILE A 140 -15.69 -2.15 -7.75
N SER A 141 -16.05 -1.98 -9.01
CA SER A 141 -16.43 -3.07 -9.90
C SER A 141 -15.21 -3.79 -10.48
N ARG A 142 -15.47 -4.92 -11.14
CA ARG A 142 -14.43 -5.64 -11.91
C ARG A 142 -13.85 -4.80 -13.05
N ALA A 143 -14.69 -3.96 -13.67
CA ALA A 143 -14.24 -3.07 -14.74
C ALA A 143 -13.27 -2.02 -14.21
N ASP A 144 -13.59 -1.43 -13.06
CA ASP A 144 -12.70 -0.49 -12.35
C ASP A 144 -11.37 -1.16 -12.01
N GLY A 145 -11.42 -2.41 -11.51
CA GLY A 145 -10.26 -3.27 -11.28
C GLY A 145 -9.32 -3.37 -12.49
N ILE A 146 -9.88 -3.71 -13.65
CA ILE A 146 -9.12 -3.83 -14.90
C ILE A 146 -8.57 -2.46 -15.35
N ILE A 147 -9.35 -1.39 -15.24
CA ILE A 147 -8.91 -0.02 -15.57
C ILE A 147 -7.71 0.38 -14.71
N MET A 148 -7.72 0.08 -13.41
CA MET A 148 -6.60 0.36 -12.50
C MET A 148 -5.34 -0.43 -12.88
N LEU A 149 -5.46 -1.71 -13.23
CA LEU A 149 -4.33 -2.53 -13.69
C LEU A 149 -3.74 -2.05 -15.02
N LEU A 150 -4.60 -1.65 -15.97
CA LEU A 150 -4.16 -1.02 -17.22
C LEU A 150 -3.52 0.35 -16.96
N GLY A 151 -4.08 1.13 -16.05
CA GLY A 151 -3.52 2.41 -15.60
C GLY A 151 -2.12 2.25 -15.00
N PHE A 152 -1.91 1.23 -14.15
CA PHE A 152 -0.59 0.88 -13.65
C PHE A 152 0.37 0.51 -14.77
N THR A 153 -0.06 -0.33 -15.70
CA THR A 153 0.76 -0.78 -16.84
C THR A 153 1.19 0.42 -17.68
N GLY A 154 0.26 1.35 -17.97
CA GLY A 154 0.54 2.60 -18.67
C GLY A 154 1.51 3.51 -17.89
N PHE A 155 1.28 3.68 -16.59
CA PHE A 155 2.19 4.44 -15.72
C PHE A 155 3.60 3.83 -15.68
N PHE A 156 3.70 2.50 -15.54
CA PHE A 156 4.96 1.78 -15.53
C PHE A 156 5.73 1.97 -16.85
N PHE A 157 5.08 1.81 -18.00
CA PHE A 157 5.71 2.07 -19.30
C PHE A 157 6.11 3.54 -19.48
N TYR A 158 5.29 4.48 -19.00
CA TYR A 158 5.62 5.90 -19.01
C TYR A 158 6.88 6.21 -18.18
N GLN A 159 7.01 5.61 -16.99
CA GLN A 159 8.20 5.73 -16.16
C GLN A 159 9.44 5.17 -16.88
N LEU A 160 9.34 3.99 -17.49
CA LEU A 160 10.43 3.38 -18.26
C LEU A 160 10.83 4.19 -19.49
N HIS A 161 9.86 4.74 -20.22
CA HIS A 161 10.12 5.50 -21.45
C HIS A 161 10.85 6.82 -21.15
N ILE A 162 10.42 7.54 -20.12
CA ILE A 162 11.08 8.77 -19.69
C ILE A 162 12.48 8.49 -19.17
N ASN A 163 12.69 7.40 -18.44
CA ASN A 163 14.04 7.06 -17.96
C ASN A 163 14.98 6.62 -19.10
N LYS A 164 14.45 6.21 -20.27
CA LYS A 164 15.23 5.87 -21.46
C LYS A 164 15.50 7.06 -22.39
N HIS A 165 14.60 8.05 -22.48
CA HIS A 165 14.71 9.18 -23.43
C HIS A 165 14.98 10.53 -22.75
N GLY A 166 14.77 10.62 -21.44
CA GLY A 166 15.10 11.78 -20.61
C GLY A 166 16.58 11.81 -20.28
N SER A 167 17.38 12.30 -21.23
CA SER A 167 18.74 12.84 -21.09
C SER A 167 19.83 11.95 -20.46
N LYS A 168 21.03 12.03 -21.06
CA LYS A 168 22.33 11.66 -20.46
C LYS A 168 22.68 12.47 -19.19
N TYR A 169 21.70 13.12 -18.54
CA TYR A 169 21.86 13.87 -17.31
C TYR A 169 21.61 12.96 -16.10
N GLU A 170 22.69 12.61 -15.42
CA GLU A 170 22.72 12.22 -14.00
C GLU A 170 21.80 11.09 -13.52
N ILE A 171 21.86 9.91 -14.16
CA ILE A 171 21.47 8.65 -13.47
C ILE A 171 22.47 8.28 -12.36
N LYS A 172 23.60 8.99 -12.25
CA LYS A 172 24.68 8.74 -11.28
C LYS A 172 24.48 9.38 -9.89
N SER A 173 23.35 10.03 -9.61
CA SER A 173 23.20 10.76 -8.33
C SER A 173 21.75 10.98 -7.88
N ASP A 174 20.81 10.11 -8.26
CA ASP A 174 19.49 10.11 -7.63
C ASP A 174 19.54 9.14 -6.44
N VAL A 175 19.60 9.69 -5.23
CA VAL A 175 19.83 8.93 -3.98
C VAL A 175 18.76 7.83 -3.82
N ALA A 176 17.53 8.07 -4.29
CA ALA A 176 16.46 7.06 -4.37
C ALA A 176 16.78 5.87 -5.27
N ILE A 177 17.45 6.08 -6.40
CA ILE A 177 17.87 5.00 -7.30
C ILE A 177 19.03 4.21 -6.68
N GLU A 178 19.99 4.89 -6.04
CA GLU A 178 21.09 4.24 -5.34
C GLU A 178 20.61 3.31 -4.22
N GLY A 179 19.62 3.73 -3.42
CA GLY A 179 19.05 2.87 -2.38
C GLY A 179 18.35 1.62 -2.94
N LEU A 180 17.61 1.74 -4.05
CA LEU A 180 16.98 0.59 -4.70
C LEU A 180 18.02 -0.37 -5.33
N ILE A 181 19.12 0.16 -5.86
CA ILE A 181 20.24 -0.66 -6.35
C ILE A 181 20.93 -1.35 -5.17
N GLU A 182 21.20 -0.64 -4.08
CA GLU A 182 21.79 -1.23 -2.87
C GLU A 182 20.90 -2.34 -2.29
N GLU A 183 19.58 -2.15 -2.23
CA GLU A 183 18.65 -3.19 -1.79
C GLU A 183 18.64 -4.39 -2.74
N ALA A 184 18.68 -4.15 -4.05
CA ALA A 184 18.83 -5.21 -5.06
C ALA A 184 20.18 -5.94 -4.92
N GLU A 185 21.25 -5.27 -4.49
CA GLU A 185 22.55 -5.87 -4.23
C GLU A 185 22.58 -6.68 -2.93
N GLN A 186 21.99 -6.13 -1.86
CA GLN A 186 21.88 -6.78 -0.55
C GLN A 186 20.95 -8.00 -0.57
N GLY A 187 19.96 -8.00 -1.47
CA GLY A 187 19.02 -9.10 -1.65
C GLY A 187 19.61 -10.31 -2.40
N ARG A 188 20.83 -10.20 -2.95
CA ARG A 188 21.46 -11.29 -3.72
C ARG A 188 21.89 -12.45 -2.83
N VAL A 189 21.58 -13.67 -3.26
CA VAL A 189 22.11 -14.91 -2.68
C VAL A 189 23.04 -15.65 -3.64
N GLY A 190 24.12 -16.20 -3.08
CA GLY A 190 25.23 -16.75 -3.85
C GLY A 190 24.92 -18.02 -4.66
N SER A 191 23.90 -18.80 -4.29
CA SER A 191 23.59 -20.08 -4.96
C SER A 191 22.22 -20.08 -5.64
N LEU A 192 22.16 -20.61 -6.87
CA LEU A 192 20.92 -20.72 -7.66
C LEU A 192 19.87 -21.62 -6.98
N PRO A 193 20.22 -22.79 -6.41
CA PRO A 193 19.25 -23.60 -5.68
C PRO A 193 18.63 -22.85 -4.50
N LEU A 194 19.42 -22.03 -3.79
CA LEU A 194 18.91 -21.21 -2.70
C LEU A 194 17.99 -20.11 -3.21
N ALA A 195 18.31 -19.46 -4.33
CA ALA A 195 17.44 -18.43 -4.94
C ALA A 195 16.07 -19.02 -5.32
N ILE A 196 16.06 -20.19 -5.97
CA ILE A 196 14.82 -20.90 -6.33
C ILE A 196 14.06 -21.31 -5.06
N PHE A 197 14.75 -21.87 -4.07
CA PHE A 197 14.15 -22.28 -2.81
C PHE A 197 13.51 -21.10 -2.08
N MET A 198 14.20 -19.97 -1.95
CA MET A 198 13.68 -18.76 -1.31
C MET A 198 12.48 -18.20 -2.06
N PHE A 199 12.53 -18.18 -3.39
CA PHE A 199 11.39 -17.74 -4.21
C PHE A 199 10.16 -18.63 -3.98
N LEU A 200 10.32 -19.96 -4.08
CA LEU A 200 9.21 -20.92 -3.94
C LEU A 200 8.65 -20.96 -2.50
N ILE A 201 9.52 -20.98 -1.49
CA ILE A 201 9.11 -20.91 -0.09
C ILE A 201 8.45 -19.57 0.20
N GLY A 202 9.02 -18.45 -0.25
CA GLY A 202 8.45 -17.11 -0.07
C GLY A 202 7.03 -17.03 -0.63
N LEU A 203 6.82 -17.54 -1.85
CA LEU A 203 5.49 -17.64 -2.45
C LEU A 203 4.54 -18.52 -1.63
N GLY A 204 4.99 -19.69 -1.17
CA GLY A 204 4.20 -20.58 -0.32
C GLY A 204 3.80 -19.94 1.02
N LEU A 205 4.72 -19.21 1.65
CA LEU A 205 4.47 -18.47 2.89
C LEU A 205 3.51 -17.30 2.68
N LEU A 206 3.59 -16.59 1.55
CA LEU A 206 2.63 -15.53 1.22
C LEU A 206 1.21 -16.08 1.05
N ILE A 207 1.04 -17.19 0.34
CA ILE A 207 -0.26 -17.83 0.13
C ILE A 207 -0.84 -18.32 1.47
N LEU A 208 -0.03 -19.05 2.26
CA LEU A 208 -0.45 -19.55 3.56
C LEU A 208 -0.71 -18.41 4.56
N GLY A 209 0.16 -17.41 4.58
CA GLY A 209 0.07 -16.24 5.43
C GLY A 209 -1.17 -15.42 5.13
N GLY A 210 -1.47 -15.16 3.85
CA GLY A 210 -2.67 -14.46 3.42
C GLY A 210 -3.95 -15.20 3.82
N ASP A 211 -3.98 -16.53 3.67
CA ASP A 211 -5.09 -17.34 4.14
C ASP A 211 -5.30 -17.25 5.66
N LEU A 212 -4.23 -17.50 6.42
CA LEU A 212 -4.30 -17.48 7.88
C LEU A 212 -4.64 -16.10 8.41
N ALA A 213 -4.03 -15.04 7.89
CA ALA A 213 -4.32 -13.67 8.27
C ALA A 213 -5.78 -13.30 7.96
N GLY A 214 -6.30 -13.63 6.78
CA GLY A 214 -7.69 -13.37 6.41
C GLY A 214 -8.70 -14.10 7.31
N ARG A 215 -8.47 -15.40 7.57
CA ARG A 215 -9.31 -16.18 8.50
C ARG A 215 -9.19 -15.69 9.95
N GLY A 216 -7.98 -15.30 10.36
CA GLY A 216 -7.70 -14.77 11.68
C GLY A 216 -8.42 -13.45 11.91
N ALA A 217 -8.32 -12.52 10.95
CA ALA A 217 -9.00 -11.23 10.96
C ALA A 217 -10.52 -11.40 11.07
N ALA A 218 -11.13 -12.25 10.23
CA ALA A 218 -12.57 -12.54 10.28
C ALA A 218 -13.00 -13.12 11.64
N LYS A 219 -12.21 -14.02 12.23
CA LYS A 219 -12.50 -14.56 13.56
C LYS A 219 -12.33 -13.54 14.67
N VAL A 220 -11.38 -12.61 14.56
CA VAL A 220 -11.20 -11.52 15.52
C VAL A 220 -12.38 -10.55 15.43
N ALA A 221 -12.75 -10.13 14.22
CA ALA A 221 -13.89 -9.28 13.92
C ALA A 221 -15.18 -9.85 14.56
N ALA A 222 -15.52 -11.10 14.24
CA ALA A 222 -16.70 -11.78 14.78
C ALA A 222 -16.70 -11.89 16.32
N ARG A 223 -15.53 -12.01 16.96
CA ARG A 223 -15.41 -12.13 18.42
C ARG A 223 -15.48 -10.81 19.16
N LEU A 224 -15.14 -9.70 18.48
CA LEU A 224 -15.24 -8.35 19.03
C LEU A 224 -16.57 -7.69 18.69
N GLY A 225 -17.43 -8.34 17.89
CA GLY A 225 -18.62 -7.68 17.33
C GLY A 225 -18.25 -6.55 16.35
N MET A 226 -17.05 -6.62 15.79
CA MET A 226 -16.48 -5.62 14.88
C MET A 226 -16.63 -6.06 13.43
N GLY A 227 -16.72 -5.11 12.51
CA GLY A 227 -16.69 -5.38 11.07
C GLY A 227 -15.30 -5.84 10.62
N GLU A 228 -15.26 -6.70 9.59
CA GLU A 228 -13.99 -7.13 8.98
C GLU A 228 -13.23 -5.95 8.35
N ASP A 229 -13.95 -4.95 7.84
CA ASP A 229 -13.43 -3.68 7.34
C ASP A 229 -12.67 -2.90 8.40
N LEU A 230 -13.18 -2.81 9.63
CA LEU A 230 -12.51 -2.10 10.71
C LEU A 230 -11.25 -2.83 11.20
N ILE A 231 -11.29 -4.17 11.28
CA ILE A 231 -10.08 -4.97 11.56
C ILE A 231 -9.06 -4.82 10.42
N GLY A 232 -9.53 -4.79 9.18
CA GLY A 232 -8.74 -4.49 7.98
C GLY A 232 -8.05 -3.14 8.08
N LEU A 233 -8.82 -2.09 8.36
CA LEU A 233 -8.40 -0.69 8.44
C LEU A 233 -7.35 -0.43 9.53
N THR A 234 -7.41 -1.18 10.62
CA THR A 234 -6.61 -0.95 11.81
C THR A 234 -5.43 -1.92 11.91
N ILE A 235 -5.68 -3.13 12.41
CA ILE A 235 -4.65 -4.10 12.76
C ILE A 235 -3.95 -4.62 11.51
N VAL A 236 -4.73 -5.00 10.51
CA VAL A 236 -4.21 -5.71 9.34
C VAL A 236 -3.44 -4.73 8.43
N ALA A 237 -3.99 -3.54 8.17
CA ALA A 237 -3.32 -2.48 7.43
C ALA A 237 -1.95 -2.10 8.03
N VAL A 238 -1.89 -1.82 9.34
CA VAL A 238 -0.62 -1.48 10.01
C VAL A 238 0.37 -2.63 9.92
N ALA A 239 -0.12 -3.86 10.09
CA ALA A 239 0.71 -5.05 10.10
C ALA A 239 1.31 -5.37 8.73
N THR A 240 0.52 -5.29 7.65
CA THR A 240 1.03 -5.52 6.30
C THR A 240 1.98 -4.42 5.87
N SER A 241 1.82 -3.19 6.38
CA SER A 241 2.69 -2.04 6.05
C SER A 241 3.93 -1.89 6.96
N LEU A 242 4.23 -2.89 7.80
CA LEU A 242 5.48 -2.97 8.55
C LEU A 242 6.74 -3.05 7.68
N PRO A 243 6.77 -3.75 6.52
CA PRO A 243 7.89 -3.71 5.59
C PRO A 243 8.19 -2.29 5.12
N GLU A 244 7.18 -1.49 4.77
CA GLU A 244 7.30 -0.09 4.36
C GLU A 244 7.83 0.80 5.49
N LEU A 245 7.41 0.53 6.73
CA LEU A 245 7.98 1.17 7.90
C LEU A 245 9.46 0.82 8.03
N ALA A 246 9.81 -0.46 7.91
CA ALA A 246 11.18 -0.94 8.04
C ALA A 246 12.11 -0.35 6.97
N THR A 247 11.70 -0.31 5.69
CA THR A 247 12.46 0.31 4.60
C THR A 247 12.60 1.81 4.79
N SER A 248 11.54 2.51 5.21
CA SER A 248 11.60 3.93 5.52
C SER A 248 12.57 4.23 6.67
N PHE A 249 12.58 3.42 7.73
CA PHE A 249 13.54 3.54 8.83
C PHE A 249 14.98 3.20 8.41
N ALA A 250 15.18 2.20 7.55
CA ALA A 250 16.49 1.86 7.01
C ALA A 250 17.06 3.04 6.20
N ALA A 251 16.24 3.66 5.35
CA ALA A 251 16.60 4.85 4.58
C ALA A 251 16.96 6.04 5.49
N LEU A 252 16.21 6.26 6.58
CA LEU A 252 16.53 7.28 7.58
C LEU A 252 17.92 7.08 8.20
N ARG A 253 18.26 5.84 8.58
CA ARG A 253 19.56 5.51 9.18
C ARG A 253 20.73 5.77 8.22
N ARG A 254 20.50 5.63 6.92
CA ARG A 254 21.48 5.92 5.87
C ARG A 254 21.51 7.40 5.45
N ASN A 255 20.73 8.26 6.11
CA ASN A 255 20.54 9.67 5.76
C ASN A 255 19.90 9.93 4.37
N GLN A 256 19.25 8.91 3.79
CA GLN A 256 18.62 8.95 2.47
C GLN A 256 17.10 9.18 2.63
N THR A 257 16.72 10.38 3.09
CA THR A 257 15.33 10.64 3.54
C THR A 257 14.32 10.72 2.39
N ASP A 258 14.78 10.99 1.19
CA ASP A 258 13.99 11.07 -0.04
C ASP A 258 13.46 9.71 -0.48
N ILE A 259 14.23 8.63 -0.23
CA ILE A 259 13.81 7.25 -0.50
C ILE A 259 12.61 6.88 0.39
N ALA A 260 12.60 7.32 1.64
CA ALA A 260 11.50 7.04 2.56
C ALA A 260 10.17 7.63 2.03
N VAL A 261 10.20 8.86 1.51
CA VAL A 261 9.01 9.51 0.95
C VAL A 261 8.59 8.84 -0.37
N GLY A 262 9.55 8.55 -1.25
CA GLY A 262 9.31 7.84 -2.50
C GLY A 262 8.69 6.45 -2.27
N ASN A 263 9.20 5.69 -1.30
CA ASN A 263 8.67 4.39 -0.91
C ASN A 263 7.21 4.48 -0.45
N ILE A 264 6.87 5.46 0.39
CA ILE A 264 5.51 5.67 0.90
C ILE A 264 4.54 6.05 -0.24
N VAL A 265 4.93 6.99 -1.10
CA VAL A 265 4.11 7.43 -2.25
C VAL A 265 3.94 6.31 -3.27
N GLY A 266 5.02 5.59 -3.58
CA GLY A 266 5.03 4.44 -4.48
C GLY A 266 4.16 3.29 -3.96
N SER A 267 4.24 2.97 -2.66
CA SER A 267 3.42 1.93 -2.04
C SER A 267 1.93 2.28 -2.07
N ASN A 268 1.58 3.56 -1.90
CA ASN A 268 0.19 4.00 -2.06
C ASN A 268 -0.32 3.86 -3.51
N LEU A 269 0.49 4.25 -4.49
CA LEU A 269 0.19 4.01 -5.90
C LEU A 269 0.01 2.52 -6.21
N PHE A 270 0.89 1.67 -5.68
CA PHE A 270 0.82 0.23 -5.85
C PHE A 270 -0.44 -0.36 -5.21
N ASN A 271 -0.75 0.06 -3.98
CA ASN A 271 -1.95 -0.40 -3.28
C ASN A 271 -3.23 -0.03 -4.04
N LEU A 272 -3.32 1.19 -4.58
CA LEU A 272 -4.51 1.62 -5.31
C LEU A 272 -4.59 1.06 -6.73
N LEU A 273 -3.48 0.92 -7.46
CA LEU A 273 -3.55 0.47 -8.85
C LEU A 273 -3.43 -1.05 -9.02
N ILE A 274 -2.53 -1.69 -8.25
CA ILE A 274 -2.27 -3.13 -8.35
C ILE A 274 -3.09 -3.90 -7.33
N VAL A 275 -2.96 -3.60 -6.03
CA VAL A 275 -3.61 -4.42 -5.00
C VAL A 275 -5.12 -4.31 -5.11
N LEU A 276 -5.67 -3.09 -5.15
CA LEU A 276 -7.10 -2.86 -5.36
C LEU A 276 -7.56 -3.28 -6.75
N GLY A 277 -6.74 -3.03 -7.79
CA GLY A 277 -7.02 -3.45 -9.15
C GLY A 277 -7.21 -4.97 -9.28
N ALA A 278 -6.27 -5.74 -8.74
CA ALA A 278 -6.32 -7.20 -8.71
C ALA A 278 -7.49 -7.71 -7.86
N THR A 279 -7.66 -7.15 -6.66
CA THR A 279 -8.76 -7.50 -5.74
C THR A 279 -10.12 -7.31 -6.40
N ALA A 280 -10.36 -6.12 -6.98
CA ALA A 280 -11.62 -5.78 -7.64
C ALA A 280 -11.87 -6.62 -8.90
N THR A 281 -10.81 -7.00 -9.62
CA THR A 281 -10.89 -7.91 -10.78
C THR A 281 -11.35 -9.31 -10.35
N ILE A 282 -10.83 -9.82 -9.22
CA ILE A 282 -11.25 -11.11 -8.65
C ILE A 282 -12.72 -11.01 -8.21
N ARG A 283 -13.04 -10.02 -7.37
CA ARG A 283 -14.38 -9.85 -6.78
C ARG A 283 -14.69 -8.38 -6.54
N LYS A 284 -15.93 -7.98 -6.85
CA LYS A 284 -16.46 -6.64 -6.57
C LYS A 284 -16.21 -6.27 -5.10
N VAL A 285 -15.62 -5.10 -4.86
CA VAL A 285 -15.29 -4.60 -3.52
C VAL A 285 -16.34 -3.57 -3.11
N PRO A 286 -17.27 -3.88 -2.19
CA PRO A 286 -18.24 -2.90 -1.70
C PRO A 286 -17.54 -1.84 -0.85
N ILE A 287 -18.12 -0.64 -0.79
CA ILE A 287 -17.73 0.38 0.18
C ILE A 287 -18.51 0.13 1.47
N PRO A 288 -17.86 -0.28 2.58
CA PRO A 288 -18.56 -0.62 3.81
C PRO A 288 -19.25 0.60 4.44
N ILE A 289 -20.45 0.40 4.97
CA ILE A 289 -21.21 1.43 5.71
C ILE A 289 -21.08 1.12 7.21
N PRO A 290 -20.85 2.13 8.08
CA PRO A 290 -20.80 3.57 7.79
C PRO A 290 -19.40 4.15 7.51
N ILE A 291 -18.33 3.36 7.71
CA ILE A 291 -16.97 3.89 7.83
C ILE A 291 -16.32 4.15 6.48
N GLY A 292 -16.61 3.34 5.45
CA GLY A 292 -15.84 3.30 4.20
C GLY A 292 -15.82 4.62 3.44
N GLY A 293 -16.93 5.35 3.44
CA GLY A 293 -17.01 6.68 2.86
C GLY A 293 -16.06 7.70 3.50
N MET A 294 -16.00 7.68 4.84
CA MET A 294 -15.08 8.53 5.58
C MET A 294 -13.63 8.08 5.41
N SER A 295 -13.37 6.77 5.30
CA SER A 295 -12.03 6.24 4.99
C SER A 295 -11.49 6.80 3.69
N LEU A 296 -12.29 6.77 2.63
CA LEU A 296 -11.90 7.33 1.33
C LEU A 296 -11.65 8.84 1.41
N LEU A 297 -12.49 9.58 2.15
CA LEU A 297 -12.31 11.01 2.35
C LEU A 297 -11.00 11.33 3.10
N ILE A 298 -10.71 10.61 4.17
CA ILE A 298 -9.46 10.80 4.94
C ILE A 298 -8.24 10.41 4.12
N MET A 299 -8.30 9.33 3.36
CA MET A 299 -7.26 8.95 2.40
C MET A 299 -6.99 10.06 1.37
N LEU A 300 -8.06 10.64 0.81
CA LEU A 300 -7.96 11.77 -0.14
C LEU A 300 -7.40 13.02 0.53
N ILE A 301 -7.86 13.37 1.73
CA ILE A 301 -7.34 14.50 2.49
C ILE A 301 -5.83 14.30 2.69
N LEU A 302 -5.40 13.17 3.26
CA LEU A 302 -3.99 12.86 3.48
C LEU A 302 -3.14 12.97 2.19
N ALA A 303 -3.64 12.45 1.07
CA ALA A 303 -2.98 12.60 -0.23
C ALA A 303 -2.85 14.06 -0.67
N LEU A 304 -3.91 14.86 -0.51
CA LEU A 304 -3.93 16.28 -0.89
C LEU A 304 -3.03 17.16 -0.02
N ILE A 305 -3.03 16.98 1.31
CA ILE A 305 -2.15 17.76 2.21
C ILE A 305 -0.68 17.38 2.05
N LEU A 306 -0.37 16.15 1.64
CA LEU A 306 1.02 15.73 1.44
C LEU A 306 1.71 16.54 0.33
N TRP A 307 1.00 16.93 -0.73
CA TRP A 307 1.60 17.69 -1.83
C TRP A 307 2.17 19.06 -1.43
N PRO A 308 1.44 19.97 -0.77
CA PRO A 308 2.00 21.22 -0.27
C PRO A 308 3.08 20.99 0.81
N MET A 309 2.91 20.02 1.72
CA MET A 309 3.95 19.68 2.71
C MET A 309 5.27 19.26 2.04
N ALA A 310 5.20 18.47 0.97
CA ALA A 310 6.35 18.00 0.22
C ALA A 310 6.94 19.07 -0.73
N SER A 311 6.13 20.01 -1.22
CA SER A 311 6.57 21.00 -2.23
C SER A 311 7.06 22.32 -1.64
N LEU A 312 6.49 22.71 -0.50
CA LEU A 312 6.84 23.94 0.19
C LEU A 312 8.10 23.74 1.05
N ARG A 313 8.55 24.79 1.75
CA ARG A 313 9.65 24.75 2.73
C ARG A 313 10.92 24.02 2.25
N ASN A 314 11.45 24.44 1.11
CA ASN A 314 12.67 23.85 0.50
C ASN A 314 12.56 22.35 0.20
N ARG A 315 11.34 21.87 -0.15
CA ARG A 315 11.07 20.46 -0.47
C ARG A 315 11.37 19.53 0.69
N ARG A 316 10.93 19.90 1.89
CA ARG A 316 11.15 19.13 3.10
C ARG A 316 9.90 19.03 3.95
N ILE A 317 9.56 17.80 4.32
CA ILE A 317 8.53 17.52 5.32
C ILE A 317 9.18 17.64 6.69
N CYS A 318 8.70 18.59 7.49
CA CYS A 318 9.25 18.91 8.80
C CYS A 318 8.56 18.14 9.93
N ARG A 319 9.16 18.18 11.13
CA ARG A 319 8.61 17.51 12.33
C ARG A 319 7.18 17.94 12.66
N PHE A 320 6.88 19.22 12.48
CA PHE A 320 5.54 19.75 12.75
C PHE A 320 4.49 19.16 11.81
N GLU A 321 4.81 19.01 10.53
CA GLU A 321 3.93 18.33 9.57
C GLU A 321 3.77 16.85 9.93
N GLY A 322 4.84 16.20 10.40
CA GLY A 322 4.78 14.85 10.97
C GLY A 322 3.80 14.73 12.15
N VAL A 323 3.77 15.72 13.06
CA VAL A 323 2.77 15.78 14.15
C VAL A 323 1.35 15.88 13.59
N ILE A 324 1.13 16.74 12.59
CA ILE A 324 -0.20 16.90 11.97
C ILE A 324 -0.69 15.58 11.35
N LEU A 325 0.18 14.89 10.60
CA LEU A 325 -0.15 13.60 9.98
C LEU A 325 -0.55 12.55 11.03
N LEU A 326 0.19 12.47 12.13
CA LEU A 326 -0.13 11.56 13.24
C LEU A 326 -1.42 11.91 13.95
N LEU A 327 -1.68 13.20 14.19
CA LEU A 327 -2.92 13.65 14.80
C LEU A 327 -4.12 13.27 13.93
N ILE A 328 -4.05 13.49 12.61
CA ILE A 328 -5.10 13.07 11.67
C ILE A 328 -5.30 11.55 11.74
N TYR A 329 -4.20 10.77 11.70
CA TYR A 329 -4.26 9.31 11.76
C TYR A 329 -4.91 8.80 13.05
N PHE A 330 -4.40 9.20 14.21
CA PHE A 330 -4.91 8.71 15.49
C PHE A 330 -6.32 9.21 15.80
N PHE A 331 -6.64 10.45 15.42
CA PHE A 331 -8.00 10.96 15.54
C PHE A 331 -8.97 10.14 14.68
N TYR A 332 -8.64 9.89 13.42
CA TYR A 332 -9.48 9.11 12.52
C TYR A 332 -9.63 7.65 12.99
N MET A 333 -8.55 7.01 13.43
CA MET A 333 -8.62 5.64 13.97
C MET A 333 -9.48 5.58 15.23
N GLY A 334 -9.31 6.53 16.16
CA GLY A 334 -10.13 6.63 17.37
C GLY A 334 -11.61 6.85 17.05
N TRP A 335 -11.91 7.77 16.11
CA TRP A 335 -13.27 8.02 15.65
C TRP A 335 -13.89 6.79 14.97
N SER A 336 -13.14 6.06 14.14
CA SER A 336 -13.63 4.87 13.44
C SER A 336 -13.99 3.73 14.42
N VAL A 337 -13.17 3.54 15.46
CA VAL A 337 -13.45 2.56 16.52
C VAL A 337 -14.65 3.00 17.36
N TRP A 338 -14.71 4.28 17.76
CA TRP A 338 -15.83 4.82 18.53
C TRP A 338 -17.15 4.71 17.78
N GLN A 339 -17.19 5.09 16.50
CA GLN A 339 -18.39 4.99 15.67
C GLN A 339 -18.92 3.56 15.58
N HIS A 340 -18.02 2.57 15.46
CA HIS A 340 -18.42 1.16 15.42
C HIS A 340 -19.01 0.70 16.76
N LEU A 341 -18.38 1.08 17.88
CA LEU A 341 -18.87 0.71 19.21
C LEU A 341 -20.23 1.37 19.51
N SER A 342 -20.42 2.63 19.14
CA SER A 342 -21.69 3.35 19.34
C SER A 342 -22.82 2.90 18.42
N ALA A 343 -22.52 2.25 17.29
CA ALA A 343 -23.53 1.67 16.41
C ALA A 343 -24.03 0.29 16.88
N ALA A 344 -23.37 -0.31 17.88
CA ALA A 344 -23.71 -1.62 18.44
C ALA A 344 -24.61 -1.55 19.69
N GLU A 345 -24.87 -0.34 20.21
CA GLU A 345 -25.79 -0.06 21.32
C GLU A 345 -27.21 0.27 20.83
#